data_AF-A0A6L9ZSK0-F1
#
_entry.id   AF-A0A6L9ZSK0-F1
#
_cell.length_a   1.000
_cell.length_b   1.000
_cell.length_c   1.000
_cell.angle_alpha   90.00
_cell.angle_beta   90.00
_cell.angle_gamma   90.00
#
_symmetry.space_group_name_H-M   'P 1'
#
loop_
_entity.id
_entity.type
_entity.pdbx_description
1 polymer ?
#
loop_
_entity_poly.entity_id
_entity_poly.type
_entity_poly.pdbx_seq_one_letter_code
_entity_poly.pdbx_strand_id
1 'polypeptide(L)'
;MYVDLGAEKLLIAEKNQQKIAVEIKIFASISEVSALENALGQYLLYRSVIRITEPDRKLYLAIPSFIYTDIFEESLGKIIIEYYQLLLLILDINLEEIIEWIL
;
A
#
# COMPACT_ATOMS: atom_id res chain seq x y z
N MET A 1 -8.89 21.60 4.54
CA MET A 1 -8.24 20.93 5.68
C MET A 1 -6.99 20.27 5.12
N TYR A 2 -5.80 20.81 5.38
CA TYR A 2 -4.56 20.13 5.04
C TYR A 2 -4.36 19.07 6.11
N VAL A 3 -4.63 17.81 5.78
CA VAL A 3 -4.25 16.71 6.66
C VAL A 3 -2.74 16.58 6.51
N ASP A 4 -2.01 17.07 7.50
CA ASP A 4 -0.62 16.67 7.69
C ASP A 4 -0.67 15.17 8.02
N LEU A 5 -0.38 14.33 7.03
CA LEU A 5 -0.36 12.87 7.17
C LEU A 5 0.88 12.39 7.97
N GLY A 6 1.56 13.33 8.63
CA GLY A 6 2.78 13.17 9.41
C GLY A 6 2.75 12.01 10.39
N ALA A 7 3.35 10.90 9.95
CA ALA A 7 4.16 9.99 10.75
C ALA A 7 4.99 9.07 9.84
N GLU A 8 4.50 8.75 8.63
CA GLU A 8 5.18 7.87 7.67
C GLU A 8 5.29 8.55 6.28
N LYS A 9 6.44 8.40 5.61
CA LYS A 9 6.72 9.08 4.34
C LYS A 9 6.01 8.38 3.18
N LEU A 10 4.81 8.85 2.84
CA LEU A 10 4.20 8.58 1.52
C LEU A 10 5.12 9.07 0.41
N LEU A 11 5.55 8.18 -0.48
CA LEU A 11 6.31 8.55 -1.67
C LEU A 11 5.34 8.99 -2.76
N ILE A 12 5.68 10.09 -3.44
CA ILE A 12 4.86 10.68 -4.49
C ILE A 12 5.63 10.58 -5.81
N ALA A 13 5.01 10.02 -6.85
CA ALA A 13 5.61 9.90 -8.17
C ALA A 13 4.63 10.26 -9.29
N GLU A 14 5.17 10.68 -10.44
CA GLU A 14 4.42 10.97 -11.65
C GLU A 14 5.21 10.56 -12.89
N LYS A 15 4.55 9.88 -13.83
CA LYS A 15 5.10 9.54 -15.16
C LYS A 15 3.98 9.51 -16.19
N ASN A 16 4.18 10.13 -17.36
CA ASN A 16 3.20 10.14 -18.46
C ASN A 16 1.76 10.47 -17.99
N GLN A 17 1.61 11.52 -17.16
CA GLN A 17 0.34 11.96 -16.55
C GLN A 17 -0.29 10.99 -15.53
N GLN A 18 0.33 9.83 -15.26
CA GLN A 18 -0.09 8.95 -14.18
C GLN A 18 0.55 9.40 -12.87
N LYS A 19 -0.28 9.69 -11.88
CA LYS A 19 0.13 10.12 -10.54
C LYS A 19 -0.11 8.99 -9.55
N ILE A 20 0.92 8.66 -8.76
CA ILE A 20 0.79 7.69 -7.69
C ILE A 20 1.28 8.25 -6.36
N ALA A 21 0.68 7.76 -5.29
CA ALA A 21 1.24 7.78 -3.95
C ALA A 21 1.59 6.34 -3.57
N VAL A 22 2.67 6.14 -2.83
CA VAL A 22 3.12 4.83 -2.40
C VAL A 22 3.40 4.85 -0.90
N GLU A 23 2.70 4.00 -0.17
CA GLU A 23 2.95 3.70 1.24
C GLU A 23 3.78 2.42 1.31
N ILE A 24 4.93 2.42 1.99
CA ILE A 24 5.81 1.24 2.09
C ILE A 24 5.62 0.55 3.43
N LYS A 25 5.39 -0.76 3.44
CA LYS A 25 5.26 -1.56 4.68
C LYS A 25 6.14 -2.82 4.64
N ILE A 26 6.91 -3.02 5.70
CA ILE A 26 7.83 -4.16 5.86
C ILE A 26 7.28 -5.20 6.88
N PHE A 27 6.17 -4.89 7.57
CA PHE A 27 5.46 -5.81 8.49
C PHE A 27 6.38 -6.46 9.55
N ALA A 28 7.23 -5.66 10.20
CA ALA A 28 8.19 -6.13 11.22
C ALA A 28 7.58 -6.44 12.61
N SER A 29 6.26 -6.58 12.72
CA SER A 29 5.58 -6.85 13.99
C SER A 29 5.63 -8.34 14.34
N ILE A 30 5.46 -8.65 15.63
CA ILE A 30 5.34 -10.03 16.14
C ILE A 30 4.02 -10.68 15.66
N SER A 31 3.03 -9.88 15.27
CA SER A 31 1.72 -10.33 14.80
C SER A 31 1.41 -9.76 13.41
N GLU A 32 1.34 -10.65 12.42
CA GLU A 32 0.99 -10.35 11.04
C GLU A 32 -0.40 -9.72 10.92
N VAL A 33 -1.38 -10.23 11.69
CA VAL A 33 -2.75 -9.70 11.71
C VAL A 33 -2.76 -8.25 12.19
N SER A 34 -2.04 -7.94 13.26
CA SER A 34 -1.98 -6.56 13.77
C SER A 34 -1.26 -5.62 12.79
N ALA A 35 -0.21 -6.08 12.10
CA ALA A 35 0.42 -5.28 11.05
C ALA A 35 -0.52 -5.07 9.86
N LEU A 36 -1.31 -6.07 9.48
CA LEU A 36 -2.31 -5.96 8.43
C LEU A 36 -3.42 -4.98 8.79
N GLU A 37 -3.95 -5.03 10.01
CA GLU A 37 -4.94 -4.07 10.52
C GLU A 37 -4.41 -2.63 10.43
N ASN A 38 -3.17 -2.41 10.87
CA ASN A 38 -2.52 -1.10 10.81
C ASN A 38 -2.30 -0.63 9.38
N ALA A 39 -1.74 -1.49 8.51
CA ALA A 39 -1.48 -1.16 7.11
C ALA A 39 -2.77 -0.84 6.35
N LEU A 40 -3.82 -1.66 6.55
CA LEU A 40 -5.14 -1.45 5.95
C LEU A 40 -5.78 -0.15 6.46
N GLY A 41 -5.74 0.10 7.77
CA GLY A 41 -6.29 1.31 8.37
C GLY A 41 -5.65 2.59 7.82
N GLN A 42 -4.32 2.62 7.75
CA GLN A 42 -3.60 3.75 7.17
C GLN A 42 -3.89 3.90 5.68
N TYR A 43 -3.87 2.81 4.90
CA TYR A 43 -4.18 2.85 3.47
C TYR A 43 -5.58 3.44 3.21
N LEU A 44 -6.60 2.99 3.95
CA LEU A 44 -7.96 3.49 3.78
C LEU A 44 -8.10 4.96 4.18
N LEU A 45 -7.43 5.38 5.26
CA LEU A 45 -7.41 6.78 5.69
C LEU A 45 -6.78 7.67 4.61
N TYR A 46 -5.60 7.31 4.13
CA TYR A 46 -4.86 8.09 3.13
C TYR A 46 -5.58 8.10 1.78
N ARG A 47 -6.11 6.96 1.33
CA ARG A 47 -6.92 6.87 0.12
C ARG A 47 -8.15 7.77 0.19
N SER A 48 -8.78 7.90 1.36
CA SER A 48 -9.95 8.75 1.54
C SER A 48 -9.60 10.24 1.38
N VAL A 49 -8.47 10.68 1.93
CA VAL A 49 -7.99 12.06 1.76
C VAL A 49 -7.59 12.32 0.30
N ILE A 50 -6.77 11.44 -0.30
CA ILE A 50 -6.29 11.57 -1.69
C ILE A 50 -7.46 11.65 -2.67
N ARG A 51 -8.50 10.83 -2.50
CA ARG A 51 -9.71 10.88 -3.34
C ARG A 51 -10.38 12.25 -3.38
N ILE A 52 -10.27 13.03 -2.30
CA ILE A 52 -10.88 14.36 -2.19
C ILE A 52 -9.92 15.44 -2.70
N THR A 53 -8.63 15.33 -2.41
CA THR A 53 -7.65 16.40 -2.69
C THR A 53 -6.92 16.25 -4.02
N GLU A 54 -6.67 15.02 -4.46
CA GLU A 54 -5.94 14.67 -5.70
C GLU A 54 -6.60 13.44 -6.35
N PRO A 55 -7.83 13.57 -6.90
CA PRO A 55 -8.64 12.42 -7.37
C PRO A 55 -7.97 11.59 -8.47
N ASP A 56 -7.06 12.18 -9.24
CA ASP A 56 -6.30 11.49 -10.30
C ASP A 56 -5.09 10.71 -9.76
N ARG A 57 -4.77 10.81 -8.47
CA ARG A 57 -3.65 10.11 -7.83
C ARG A 57 -4.12 8.79 -7.23
N LYS A 58 -3.52 7.69 -7.66
CA LYS A 58 -3.75 6.35 -7.09
C LYS A 58 -2.82 6.09 -5.91
N LEU A 59 -3.34 5.59 -4.80
CA LEU A 59 -2.52 5.12 -3.68
C LEU A 59 -2.22 3.64 -3.85
N TYR A 60 -0.95 3.27 -3.75
CA TYR A 60 -0.46 1.89 -3.72
C TYR A 60 0.14 1.57 -2.36
N LEU A 61 -0.05 0.33 -1.92
CA LEU A 61 0.67 -0.25 -0.79
C LEU A 61 1.83 -1.09 -1.33
N ALA A 62 3.06 -0.65 -1.09
CA ALA A 62 4.26 -1.37 -1.46
C ALA A 62 4.71 -2.30 -0.33
N ILE A 63 4.89 -3.58 -0.66
CA ILE A 63 5.27 -4.63 0.28
C ILE A 63 6.36 -5.53 -0.32
N PRO A 64 7.26 -6.09 0.49
CA PRO A 64 8.17 -7.13 0.05
C PRO A 64 7.43 -8.37 -0.47
N SER A 65 8.04 -9.09 -1.41
CA SER A 65 7.51 -10.35 -1.96
C SER A 65 7.19 -11.40 -0.91
N PHE A 66 8.04 -11.56 0.10
CA PHE A 66 7.79 -12.50 1.19
C PHE A 66 6.52 -12.14 1.99
N ILE A 67 6.26 -10.84 2.23
CA ILE A 67 5.03 -10.40 2.89
C ILE A 67 3.80 -10.67 2.02
N TYR A 68 3.93 -10.51 0.70
CA TYR A 68 2.84 -10.84 -0.21
C TYR A 68 2.48 -12.33 -0.11
N THR A 69 3.48 -13.21 -0.19
CA THR A 69 3.28 -14.67 -0.06
C THR A 69 2.70 -15.05 1.31
N ASP A 70 3.24 -14.52 2.40
CA ASP A 70 2.85 -14.94 3.75
C ASP A 70 1.47 -14.44 4.19
N ILE A 71 1.04 -13.24 3.72
CA ILE A 71 -0.19 -12.59 4.20
C ILE A 71 -1.25 -12.46 3.10
N PHE A 72 -0.84 -12.06 1.90
CA PHE A 72 -1.74 -11.62 0.84
C PHE A 72 -2.13 -12.72 -0.14
N GLU A 73 -1.35 -13.80 -0.25
CA GLU A 73 -1.76 -15.03 -0.93
C GLU A 73 -2.65 -15.93 -0.06
N GLU A 74 -2.68 -15.70 1.25
CA GLU A 74 -3.58 -16.38 2.18
C GLU A 74 -5.04 -15.93 2.03
N SER A 75 -5.97 -16.74 2.54
CA SER A 75 -7.42 -16.53 2.34
C SER A 75 -7.89 -15.16 2.82
N LEU A 76 -7.42 -14.70 3.98
CA LEU A 76 -7.80 -13.39 4.53
C LEU A 76 -7.25 -12.24 3.66
N GLY A 77 -5.99 -12.33 3.25
CA GLY A 77 -5.35 -11.34 2.41
C GLY A 77 -6.05 -11.18 1.07
N LYS A 78 -6.37 -12.29 0.39
CA LYS A 78 -7.15 -12.30 -0.85
C LYS A 78 -8.50 -11.59 -0.70
N ILE A 79 -9.23 -11.89 0.38
CA ILE A 79 -10.52 -11.23 0.67
C ILE A 79 -10.34 -9.72 0.85
N ILE A 80 -9.30 -9.28 1.56
CA ILE A 80 -9.04 -7.85 1.80
C ILE A 80 -8.67 -7.14 0.49
N ILE A 81 -7.81 -7.74 -0.35
CA ILE A 81 -7.45 -7.18 -1.66
C ILE A 81 -8.71 -6.97 -2.49
N GLU A 82 -9.53 -8.01 -2.63
CA GLU A 82 -10.73 -7.97 -3.45
C GLU A 82 -11.77 -7.00 -2.87
N TYR A 83 -12.09 -7.10 -1.58
CA TYR A 83 -13.16 -6.29 -0.99
C TYR A 83 -12.83 -4.80 -0.95
N TYR A 84 -11.59 -4.44 -0.56
CA TYR A 84 -11.17 -3.04 -0.46
C TYR A 84 -10.59 -2.48 -1.76
N GLN A 85 -10.38 -3.33 -2.77
CA GLN A 85 -9.71 -2.98 -4.03
C GLN A 85 -8.34 -2.37 -3.71
N LEU A 86 -7.51 -3.15 -3.01
CA LEU A 86 -6.15 -2.72 -2.67
C LEU A 86 -5.27 -2.77 -3.92
N LEU A 87 -4.55 -1.68 -4.15
CA LEU A 87 -3.52 -1.62 -5.19
C LEU A 87 -2.17 -1.94 -4.52
N LEU A 88 -1.50 -2.99 -4.97
CA LEU A 88 -0.23 -3.43 -4.37
C LEU A 88 0.95 -3.25 -5.33
N LEU A 89 2.11 -2.92 -4.76
CA LEU A 89 3.41 -3.03 -5.42
C LEU A 89 4.22 -4.09 -4.69
N ILE A 90 4.56 -5.16 -5.39
CA ILE A 90 5.40 -6.20 -4.82
C ILE A 90 6.85 -5.85 -5.13
N LEU A 91 7.68 -5.82 -4.08
CA LEU A 91 9.09 -5.45 -4.15
C LEU A 91 9.98 -6.67 -3.92
N ASP A 92 11.03 -6.80 -4.73
CA ASP A 92 12.21 -7.58 -4.34
C ASP A 92 13.16 -6.66 -3.56
N ILE A 93 13.30 -6.94 -2.26
CA ILE A 93 14.13 -6.12 -1.37
C ILE A 93 15.64 -6.29 -1.60
N ASN A 94 16.08 -7.37 -2.24
CA ASN A 94 17.49 -7.61 -2.53
C ASN A 94 17.93 -6.91 -3.82
N LEU A 95 17.03 -6.87 -4.80
CA LEU A 95 17.26 -6.23 -6.10
C LEU A 95 16.80 -4.76 -6.14
N GLU A 96 16.09 -4.30 -5.10
CA GLU A 96 15.53 -2.96 -5.01
C GLU A 96 14.59 -2.61 -6.18
N GLU A 97 13.82 -3.58 -6.65
CA GLU A 97 12.94 -3.44 -7.81
C GLU A 97 11.48 -3.80 -7.53
N ILE A 98 10.59 -3.22 -8.33
CA ILE A 98 9.18 -3.60 -8.35
C ILE A 98 9.05 -4.81 -9.27
N ILE A 99 8.67 -5.96 -8.71
CA ILE A 99 8.49 -7.19 -9.48
C ILE A 99 7.08 -7.35 -10.03
N GLU A 100 6.07 -6.79 -9.34
CA GLU A 100 4.67 -6.92 -9.76
C GLU A 100 3.80 -5.74 -9.29
N TRP A 101 2.79 -5.43 -10.11
CA TRP A 101 1.73 -4.46 -9.83
C TRP A 101 0.39 -5.19 -9.79
N ILE A 102 -0.26 -5.21 -8.63
CA ILE A 102 -1.61 -5.76 -8.48
C ILE A 102 -2.60 -4.59 -8.57
N LEU A 103 -3.52 -4.68 -9.53
CA LEU A 103 -4.44 -3.61 -9.95
C LEU A 103 -5.90 -3.89 -9.61
#